data_AF-A0A1H9L693-F1
#
_entry.id   AF-A0A1H9L693-F1
#
_cell.length_a   1.000
_cell.length_b   1.000
_cell.length_c   1.000
_cell.angle_alpha   90.00
_cell.angle_beta   90.00
_cell.angle_gamma   90.00
#
_symmetry.space_group_name_H-M   'P 1'
#
loop_
_entity.id
_entity.type
_entity.pdbx_description
1 polymer ?
#
loop_
_entity_poly.entity_id
_entity_poly.type
_entity_poly.pdbx_seq_one_letter_code
_entity_poly.pdbx_strand_id
1 'polypeptide(L)'
;MHSSTFYRSIPLYLLSAFVLQGCSQMAQVVPERFVKPENPFCLGLYENNDWLDAAVSTESRWGLPLHIALAELNMPVGTEASEYIAPVSSDWEEYRLASENWSGTVADITTALDFLGWHAQMASRRNDLNMNQAGKLYIASRIGHGGLYRIEYHPDPVLQAQAEAVDRRSEQYRQDLKSCPRIRERADSFFRWPW
;
A
#
# COMPACT_ATOMS: atom_id res chain seq x y z
N MET A 1 -77.24 -24.25 -28.49
CA MET A 1 -75.95 -23.70 -28.01
C MET A 1 -76.22 -22.91 -26.74
N HIS A 2 -76.03 -23.52 -25.58
CA HIS A 2 -76.13 -22.85 -24.27
C HIS A 2 -74.78 -22.98 -23.59
N SER A 3 -74.10 -21.85 -23.39
CA SER A 3 -72.81 -21.79 -22.70
C SER A 3 -73.06 -21.12 -21.36
N SER A 4 -73.05 -21.89 -20.28
CA SER A 4 -73.13 -21.40 -18.90
C SER A 4 -71.73 -21.00 -18.44
N THR A 5 -71.51 -19.70 -18.27
CA THR A 5 -70.29 -19.15 -17.65
C THR A 5 -70.36 -19.32 -16.13
N PHE A 6 -69.52 -20.22 -15.60
CA PHE A 6 -69.30 -20.39 -14.16
C PHE A 6 -68.36 -19.29 -13.65
N TYR A 7 -68.91 -18.29 -12.96
CA TYR A 7 -68.10 -17.34 -12.17
C TYR A 7 -67.78 -17.98 -10.83
N ARG A 8 -66.51 -18.38 -10.64
CA ARG A 8 -66.01 -18.95 -9.38
C ARG A 8 -65.55 -17.81 -8.49
N SER A 9 -66.32 -17.48 -7.46
CA SER A 9 -65.99 -16.49 -6.44
C SER A 9 -64.76 -16.95 -5.66
N ILE A 10 -63.64 -16.24 -5.82
CA ILE A 10 -62.41 -16.49 -5.06
C ILE A 10 -62.60 -15.87 -3.66
N PRO A 11 -62.51 -16.64 -2.56
CA PRO A 11 -62.70 -16.10 -1.22
C PRO A 11 -61.54 -15.16 -0.86
N LEU A 12 -61.88 -13.90 -0.53
CA LEU A 12 -60.95 -12.80 -0.22
C LEU A 12 -60.07 -13.00 1.03
N TYR A 13 -60.24 -14.09 1.77
CA TYR A 13 -59.49 -14.38 2.99
C TYR A 13 -58.05 -14.86 2.75
N LEU A 14 -57.68 -15.19 1.51
CA LEU A 14 -56.31 -15.63 1.19
C LEU A 14 -55.32 -14.49 0.89
N LEU A 15 -55.77 -13.23 0.83
CA LEU A 15 -54.91 -12.08 0.54
C LEU A 15 -54.33 -11.39 1.78
N SER A 16 -54.76 -11.74 3.00
CA SER A 16 -54.36 -11.04 4.23
C SER A 16 -53.15 -11.64 4.97
N ALA A 17 -52.52 -12.69 4.46
CA ALA A 17 -51.45 -13.42 5.17
C ALA A 17 -50.01 -13.07 4.72
N PHE A 18 -49.82 -12.10 3.83
CA PHE A 18 -48.52 -11.87 3.16
C PHE A 18 -47.78 -10.59 3.57
N VAL A 19 -48.03 -10.02 4.77
CA VAL A 19 -47.45 -8.70 5.15
C VAL A 19 -46.49 -8.74 6.35
N LEU A 20 -46.16 -9.90 6.95
CA LEU A 20 -45.32 -9.93 8.18
C LEU A 20 -44.01 -10.74 8.09
N GLN A 21 -43.45 -10.97 6.90
CA GLN A 21 -42.15 -11.66 6.76
C GLN A 21 -40.95 -10.76 6.46
N GLY A 22 -41.09 -9.42 6.51
CA GLY A 22 -39.95 -8.51 6.31
C GLY A 22 -39.48 -7.92 7.64
N CYS A 23 -38.35 -8.40 8.18
CA CYS A 23 -37.38 -7.71 9.07
C CYS A 23 -36.59 -8.63 10.04
N SER A 24 -36.37 -9.92 9.74
CA SER A 24 -35.58 -10.80 10.63
C SER A 24 -34.19 -11.19 10.12
N GLN A 25 -33.75 -10.70 8.97
CA GLN A 25 -32.42 -11.00 8.43
C GLN A 25 -31.66 -9.74 8.02
N MET A 26 -31.36 -8.88 8.98
CA MET A 26 -30.16 -8.04 8.86
C MET A 26 -29.06 -8.73 9.67
N ALA A 27 -28.48 -9.79 9.11
CA ALA A 27 -27.15 -10.18 9.53
C ALA A 27 -26.27 -8.94 9.30
N GLN A 28 -25.68 -8.42 10.37
CA GLN A 28 -24.80 -7.27 10.28
C GLN A 28 -23.60 -7.70 9.43
N VAL A 29 -23.62 -7.37 8.14
CA VAL A 29 -22.46 -7.51 7.27
C VAL A 29 -21.47 -6.46 7.74
N VAL A 30 -20.57 -6.86 8.64
CA VAL A 30 -19.45 -6.03 9.04
C VAL A 30 -18.57 -5.84 7.80
N PRO A 31 -18.30 -4.60 7.35
CA PRO A 31 -17.43 -4.37 6.20
C PRO A 31 -16.06 -5.03 6.41
N GLU A 32 -15.48 -5.62 5.35
CA GLU A 32 -14.21 -6.37 5.41
C GLU A 32 -13.08 -5.57 6.11
N ARG A 33 -13.05 -4.24 5.96
CA ARG A 33 -12.09 -3.35 6.65
C ARG A 33 -12.05 -3.43 8.18
N PHE A 34 -13.12 -3.91 8.82
CA PHE A 34 -13.20 -4.04 10.28
C PHE A 34 -12.88 -5.46 10.77
N VAL A 35 -12.63 -6.40 9.85
CA VAL A 35 -12.23 -7.76 10.18
C VAL A 35 -10.70 -7.82 10.25
N LYS A 36 -10.18 -8.28 11.39
CA LYS A 36 -8.73 -8.50 11.57
C LYS A 36 -8.29 -9.65 10.63
N PRO A 37 -7.31 -9.43 9.73
CA PRO A 37 -6.90 -10.47 8.79
C PRO A 37 -6.09 -11.58 9.48
N GLU A 38 -6.24 -12.81 8.97
CA GLU A 38 -5.50 -13.98 9.46
C GLU A 38 -4.09 -14.12 8.85
N ASN A 39 -3.91 -13.64 7.61
CA ASN A 39 -2.60 -13.64 6.94
C ASN A 39 -1.62 -12.75 7.74
N PRO A 40 -0.45 -13.27 8.18
CA PRO A 40 0.49 -12.52 9.02
C PRO A 40 1.00 -11.20 8.40
N PHE A 41 1.19 -11.16 7.09
CA PHE A 41 1.63 -9.95 6.39
C PHE A 41 0.53 -8.89 6.40
N CYS A 42 -0.70 -9.27 6.04
CA CYS A 42 -1.85 -8.37 6.11
C CYS A 42 -2.15 -7.93 7.55
N LEU A 43 -1.87 -8.80 8.53
CA LEU A 43 -1.97 -8.48 9.94
C LEU A 43 -0.93 -7.44 10.36
N GLY A 44 0.33 -7.60 9.97
CA GLY A 44 1.37 -6.61 10.22
C GLY A 44 1.00 -5.24 9.66
N LEU A 45 0.46 -5.19 8.44
CA LEU A 45 -0.06 -3.96 7.83
C LEU A 45 -1.29 -3.39 8.53
N TYR A 46 -2.17 -4.26 9.05
CA TYR A 46 -3.34 -3.85 9.82
C TYR A 46 -2.93 -3.20 11.15
N GLU A 47 -1.91 -3.76 11.82
CA GLU A 47 -1.38 -3.26 13.09
C GLU A 47 -0.48 -2.02 12.91
N ASN A 48 0.14 -1.85 11.74
CA ASN A 48 0.96 -0.69 11.37
C ASN A 48 0.25 0.17 10.31
N ASN A 49 -0.97 0.62 10.62
CA ASN A 49 -1.80 1.36 9.67
C ASN A 49 -1.16 2.68 9.22
N ASP A 50 -0.42 3.38 10.09
CA ASP A 50 0.23 4.66 9.77
C ASP A 50 1.36 4.46 8.74
N TRP A 51 2.06 3.32 8.79
CA TRP A 51 3.08 2.95 7.80
C TRP A 51 2.44 2.70 6.43
N LEU A 52 1.31 1.99 6.42
CA LEU A 52 0.54 1.76 5.21
C LEU A 52 0.03 3.08 4.62
N ASP A 53 -0.55 3.96 5.44
CA ASP A 53 -1.06 5.26 5.01
C ASP A 53 0.06 6.16 4.44
N ALA A 54 1.21 6.21 5.11
CA ALA A 54 2.38 6.93 4.65
C ALA A 54 2.93 6.37 3.32
N ALA A 55 2.98 5.04 3.16
CA ALA A 55 3.52 4.43 1.95
C ALA A 55 2.55 4.60 0.75
N VAL A 56 1.24 4.53 1.01
CA VAL A 56 0.18 4.91 0.05
C VAL A 56 0.31 6.38 -0.36
N SER A 57 0.50 7.29 0.60
CA SER A 57 0.72 8.71 0.30
C SER A 57 1.98 8.93 -0.54
N THR A 58 3.07 8.24 -0.19
CA THR A 58 4.36 8.29 -0.89
C THR A 58 4.25 7.83 -2.33
N GLU A 59 3.62 6.69 -2.56
CA GLU A 59 3.36 6.17 -3.90
C GLU A 59 2.50 7.14 -4.72
N SER A 60 1.49 7.76 -4.09
CA SER A 60 0.64 8.77 -4.74
C SER A 60 1.42 10.03 -5.14
N ARG A 61 2.34 10.49 -4.29
CA ARG A 61 3.09 11.74 -4.49
C ARG A 61 4.29 11.56 -5.41
N TRP A 62 5.02 10.46 -5.27
CA TRP A 62 6.33 10.26 -5.89
C TRP A 62 6.37 9.15 -6.93
N GLY A 63 5.40 8.23 -6.90
CA GLY A 63 5.34 7.06 -7.79
C GLY A 63 6.13 5.85 -7.31
N LEU A 64 6.70 5.88 -6.09
CA LEU A 64 7.40 4.73 -5.49
C LEU A 64 6.38 3.66 -5.07
N PRO A 65 6.39 2.44 -5.65
CA PRO A 65 5.36 1.47 -5.38
C PRO A 65 5.31 1.05 -3.91
N LEU A 66 4.11 0.87 -3.36
CA LEU A 66 3.87 0.52 -1.96
C LEU A 66 4.73 -0.65 -1.50
N HIS A 67 4.79 -1.73 -2.28
CA HIS A 67 5.58 -2.91 -1.95
C HIS A 67 7.09 -2.66 -1.90
N ILE A 68 7.60 -1.69 -2.66
CA ILE A 68 9.04 -1.36 -2.69
C ILE A 68 9.37 -0.50 -1.48
N ALA A 69 8.54 0.52 -1.20
CA ALA A 69 8.72 1.37 -0.03
C ALA A 69 8.74 0.54 1.26
N LEU A 70 7.80 -0.40 1.40
CA LEU A 70 7.75 -1.32 2.54
C LEU A 70 8.93 -2.30 2.57
N ALA A 71 9.41 -2.73 1.41
CA ALA A 71 10.56 -3.63 1.33
C ALA A 71 11.87 -2.94 1.69
N GLU A 72 12.09 -1.68 1.27
CA GLU A 72 13.25 -0.88 1.68
C GLU A 72 13.29 -0.66 3.19
N LEU A 73 12.12 -0.47 3.81
CA LEU A 73 11.97 -0.38 5.26
C LEU A 73 12.06 -1.71 6.02
N ASN A 74 12.12 -2.84 5.33
CA ASN A 74 12.08 -4.16 5.95
C ASN A 74 10.93 -4.33 6.96
N MET A 75 9.74 -3.82 6.64
CA MET A 75 8.54 -3.98 7.45
C MET A 75 8.12 -5.46 7.33
N PRO A 76 8.55 -6.41 8.22
CA PRO A 76 8.38 -6.35 9.66
C PRO A 76 9.55 -6.94 10.49
N VAL A 77 10.31 -6.10 11.19
CA VAL A 77 11.16 -6.54 12.33
C VAL A 77 11.13 -5.49 13.46
N GLY A 78 10.02 -5.36 14.19
CA GLY A 78 9.96 -4.79 15.56
C GLY A 78 10.79 -3.53 15.92
N THR A 79 11.06 -2.60 15.00
CA THR A 79 12.04 -1.50 15.21
C THR A 79 11.53 -0.18 14.64
N GLU A 80 12.07 0.92 15.16
CA GLU A 80 11.72 2.29 14.78
C GLU A 80 12.13 2.61 13.33
N ALA A 81 11.33 3.40 12.62
CA ALA A 81 11.57 3.77 11.21
C ALA A 81 12.94 4.45 10.99
N SER A 82 13.44 5.16 12.01
CA SER A 82 14.76 5.82 12.04
C SER A 82 15.94 4.86 11.82
N GLU A 83 15.82 3.58 12.17
CA GLU A 83 16.88 2.59 12.01
C GLU A 83 17.09 2.19 10.53
N TYR A 84 16.05 2.31 9.71
CA TYR A 84 16.06 1.87 8.31
C TYR A 84 16.44 2.95 7.30
N ILE A 85 16.33 4.22 7.68
CA ILE A 85 16.61 5.36 6.79
C ILE A 85 17.57 6.32 7.48
N ALA A 86 18.84 6.24 7.08
CA ALA A 86 19.89 7.15 7.49
C ALA A 86 20.30 8.02 6.30
N PRO A 87 19.64 9.15 6.05
CA PRO A 87 19.94 9.97 4.87
C PRO A 87 21.32 10.62 5.02
N VAL A 88 22.03 10.76 3.90
CA VAL A 88 23.21 11.62 3.83
C VAL A 88 22.75 13.08 4.00
N SER A 89 23.53 13.90 4.71
CA SER A 89 23.14 15.28 5.06
C SER A 89 22.82 16.16 3.84
N SER A 90 23.52 15.97 2.71
CA SER A 90 23.24 16.68 1.46
C SER A 90 21.87 16.35 0.89
N ASP A 91 21.52 15.07 0.85
CA ASP A 91 20.27 14.58 0.27
C ASP A 91 19.09 14.95 1.17
N TRP A 92 19.30 14.92 2.48
CA TRP A 92 18.32 15.37 3.46
C TRP A 92 17.96 16.85 3.30
N GLU A 93 18.97 17.71 3.11
CA GLU A 93 18.71 19.14 2.92
C GLU A 93 18.05 19.44 1.56
N GLU A 94 18.49 18.77 0.49
CA GLU A 94 17.86 18.88 -0.84
C GLU A 94 16.39 18.43 -0.77
N TYR A 95 16.10 17.34 -0.06
CA TYR A 95 14.74 16.89 0.19
C TYR A 95 13.91 17.91 0.96
N ARG A 96 14.42 18.48 2.06
CA ARG A 96 13.67 19.47 2.86
C ARG A 96 13.32 20.71 2.05
N LEU A 97 14.25 21.17 1.21
CA LEU A 97 14.02 22.24 0.24
C LEU A 97 12.94 21.87 -0.78
N ALA A 98 13.00 20.67 -1.36
CA ALA A 98 12.10 20.23 -2.42
C ALA A 98 10.69 19.85 -1.92
N SER A 99 10.57 19.36 -0.69
CA SER A 99 9.33 18.88 -0.10
C SER A 99 8.61 19.92 0.75
N GLU A 100 9.29 21.03 1.07
CA GLU A 100 8.89 22.06 2.05
C GLU A 100 8.64 21.48 3.47
N ASN A 101 9.16 20.29 3.76
CA ASN A 101 8.96 19.58 5.03
C ASN A 101 9.98 20.02 6.09
N TRP A 102 9.92 21.30 6.49
CA TRP A 102 10.92 21.90 7.37
C TRP A 102 10.96 21.35 8.79
N SER A 103 9.80 20.91 9.31
CA SER A 103 9.61 20.35 10.65
C SER A 103 9.68 18.82 10.71
N GLY A 104 9.79 18.16 9.55
CA GLY A 104 9.86 16.70 9.47
C GLY A 104 11.16 16.15 10.06
N THR A 105 11.07 14.94 10.62
CA THR A 105 12.21 14.17 11.10
C THR A 105 12.17 12.78 10.50
N VAL A 106 13.30 12.21 10.09
CA VAL A 106 13.37 10.83 9.58
C VAL A 106 13.01 9.76 10.60
N ALA A 107 12.88 10.13 11.89
CA ALA A 107 12.32 9.24 12.90
C ALA A 107 10.79 9.05 12.76
N ASP A 108 10.11 10.00 12.12
CA ASP A 108 8.70 9.88 11.78
C ASP A 108 8.54 9.08 10.48
N ILE A 109 7.71 8.03 10.52
CA ILE A 109 7.52 7.12 9.39
C ILE A 109 7.00 7.82 8.15
N THR A 110 6.14 8.84 8.32
CA THR A 110 5.57 9.60 7.19
C THR A 110 6.68 10.35 6.47
N THR A 111 7.52 11.04 7.22
CA THR A 111 8.67 11.78 6.69
C THR A 111 9.70 10.85 6.07
N ALA A 112 9.95 9.69 6.68
CA ALA A 112 10.93 8.73 6.21
C ALA A 112 10.49 8.10 4.87
N LEU A 113 9.22 7.69 4.75
CA LEU A 113 8.67 7.19 3.49
C LEU A 113 8.59 8.27 2.42
N ASP A 114 8.19 9.50 2.76
CA ASP A 114 8.19 10.62 1.82
C ASP A 114 9.59 10.92 1.28
N PHE A 115 10.60 10.86 2.15
CA PHE A 115 12.02 10.95 1.77
C PHE A 115 12.43 9.82 0.81
N LEU A 116 12.06 8.56 1.08
CA LEU A 116 12.32 7.44 0.17
C LEU A 116 11.64 7.65 -1.19
N GLY A 117 10.40 8.14 -1.21
CA GLY A 117 9.69 8.44 -2.46
C GLY A 117 10.38 9.52 -3.27
N TRP A 118 10.73 10.65 -2.64
CA TRP A 118 11.50 11.71 -3.28
C TRP A 118 12.83 11.18 -3.82
N HIS A 119 13.55 10.40 -3.00
CA HIS A 119 14.83 9.83 -3.38
C HIS A 119 14.68 8.85 -4.57
N ALA A 120 13.68 7.97 -4.57
CA ALA A 120 13.43 7.07 -5.69
C ALA A 120 13.11 7.84 -6.98
N GLN A 121 12.33 8.92 -6.90
CA GLN A 121 12.04 9.78 -8.05
C GLN A 121 13.31 10.45 -8.58
N MET A 122 14.16 10.97 -7.70
CA MET A 122 15.43 11.58 -8.08
C MET A 122 16.40 10.55 -8.69
N ALA A 123 16.46 9.33 -8.15
CA ALA A 123 17.25 8.23 -8.71
C ALA A 123 16.75 7.84 -10.10
N SER A 124 15.43 7.72 -10.29
CA SER A 124 14.79 7.46 -11.58
C SER A 124 15.15 8.52 -12.61
N ARG A 125 15.03 9.81 -12.27
CA ARG A 125 15.35 10.91 -13.18
C ARG A 125 16.83 11.04 -13.53
N ARG A 126 17.72 10.80 -12.56
CA ARG A 126 19.18 11.00 -12.73
C ARG A 126 19.89 9.79 -13.35
N ASN A 127 19.35 8.59 -13.20
CA ASN A 127 20.02 7.34 -13.57
C ASN A 127 19.20 6.43 -14.50
N ASP A 128 18.14 6.95 -15.13
CA ASP A 128 17.26 6.21 -16.04
C ASP A 128 16.73 4.90 -15.41
N LEU A 129 16.32 4.98 -14.15
CA LEU A 129 15.72 3.85 -13.43
C LEU A 129 14.21 3.88 -13.54
N ASN A 130 13.62 2.68 -13.58
CA ASN A 130 12.21 2.48 -13.37
C ASN A 130 11.94 2.26 -11.87
N MET A 131 10.79 2.76 -11.42
CA MET A 131 10.21 2.54 -10.08
C MET A 131 10.06 1.06 -9.68
N ASN A 132 10.10 0.11 -10.63
CA ASN A 132 10.09 -1.33 -10.35
C ASN A 132 11.47 -1.94 -10.01
N GLN A 133 12.55 -1.15 -10.04
CA GLN A 133 13.92 -1.64 -9.80
C GLN A 133 14.34 -1.46 -8.34
N ALA A 134 13.68 -2.19 -7.43
CA ALA A 134 13.81 -2.02 -5.97
C ALA A 134 15.26 -2.00 -5.48
N GLY A 135 16.08 -2.97 -5.90
CA GLY A 135 17.48 -3.08 -5.50
C GLY A 135 18.33 -1.90 -5.95
N LYS A 136 18.10 -1.38 -7.17
CA LYS A 136 18.82 -0.19 -7.66
C LYS A 136 18.39 1.08 -6.93
N LEU A 137 17.10 1.21 -6.62
CA LEU A 137 16.56 2.32 -5.82
C LEU A 137 17.12 2.28 -4.39
N TYR A 138 17.21 1.09 -3.79
CA TYR A 138 17.84 0.85 -2.50
C TYR A 138 19.32 1.22 -2.49
N ILE A 139 20.09 0.79 -3.50
CA ILE A 139 21.51 1.19 -3.61
C ILE A 139 21.60 2.71 -3.69
N ALA A 140 20.81 3.33 -4.57
CA ALA A 140 20.79 4.77 -4.68
C ALA A 140 20.50 5.44 -3.34
N SER A 141 19.54 4.95 -2.54
CA SER A 141 19.19 5.53 -1.23
C SER A 141 20.27 5.37 -0.16
N ARG A 142 21.22 4.45 -0.36
CA ARG A 142 22.35 4.23 0.56
C ARG A 142 23.60 5.04 0.23
N ILE A 143 23.90 5.23 -1.05
CA ILE A 143 25.15 5.87 -1.50
C ILE A 143 24.94 7.17 -2.30
N GLY A 144 23.70 7.61 -2.40
CA GLY A 144 23.27 8.77 -3.18
C GLY A 144 23.17 8.49 -4.68
N HIS A 145 22.44 9.34 -5.39
CA HIS A 145 22.16 9.17 -6.82
C HIS A 145 23.41 9.13 -7.70
N GLY A 146 24.45 9.90 -7.38
CA GLY A 146 25.70 9.93 -8.14
C GLY A 146 26.65 8.76 -7.82
N GLY A 147 26.44 8.09 -6.68
CA GLY A 147 27.20 6.91 -6.28
C GLY A 147 26.79 5.66 -7.08
N LEU A 148 25.53 5.61 -7.54
CA LEU A 148 25.00 4.46 -8.28
C LEU A 148 25.82 4.14 -9.55
N TYR A 149 26.27 5.13 -10.30
CA TYR A 149 27.13 4.88 -11.47
C TYR A 149 28.49 4.26 -11.07
N ARG A 150 29.03 4.63 -9.91
CA ARG A 150 30.34 4.14 -9.44
C ARG A 150 30.27 2.69 -8.99
N ILE A 151 29.13 2.23 -8.48
CA ILE A 151 28.95 0.85 -8.01
C ILE A 151 29.09 -0.17 -9.15
N GLU A 152 28.82 0.23 -10.39
CA GLU A 152 28.95 -0.63 -11.57
C GLU A 152 30.43 -0.97 -11.85
N TYR A 153 31.34 -0.02 -11.59
CA TYR A 153 32.78 -0.19 -11.79
C TYR A 153 33.49 -0.71 -10.53
N HIS A 154 32.95 -0.43 -9.36
CA HIS A 154 33.49 -0.83 -8.07
C HIS A 154 32.37 -1.39 -7.19
N PRO A 155 32.00 -2.67 -7.40
CA PRO A 155 30.90 -3.28 -6.67
C PRO A 155 31.25 -3.43 -5.19
N ASP A 156 30.29 -3.09 -4.33
CA ASP A 156 30.29 -3.45 -2.91
C ASP A 156 29.43 -4.72 -2.74
N PRO A 157 30.04 -5.89 -2.47
CA PRO A 157 29.30 -7.15 -2.37
C PRO A 157 28.27 -7.17 -1.24
N VAL A 158 28.51 -6.44 -0.14
CA VAL A 158 27.58 -6.37 0.98
C VAL A 158 26.35 -5.57 0.58
N LEU A 159 26.55 -4.40 -0.03
CA LEU A 159 25.46 -3.57 -0.50
C LEU A 159 24.64 -4.25 -1.62
N GLN A 160 25.30 -4.98 -2.52
CA GLN A 160 24.62 -5.79 -3.55
C GLN A 160 23.76 -6.89 -2.93
N ALA A 161 24.27 -7.65 -1.97
CA ALA A 161 23.50 -8.69 -1.30
C ALA A 161 22.27 -8.12 -0.57
N GLN A 162 22.39 -6.93 0.04
CA GLN A 162 21.26 -6.23 0.63
C GLN A 162 20.24 -5.78 -0.42
N ALA A 163 20.70 -5.22 -1.54
CA ALA A 163 19.84 -4.80 -2.64
C ALA A 163 19.03 -5.97 -3.22
N GLU A 164 19.69 -7.12 -3.43
CA GLU A 164 19.01 -8.35 -3.88
C GLU A 164 18.00 -8.86 -2.85
N ALA A 165 18.27 -8.71 -1.55
CA ALA A 165 17.32 -9.06 -0.51
C ALA A 165 16.07 -8.15 -0.55
N VAL A 166 16.25 -6.86 -0.84
CA VAL A 166 15.16 -5.90 -1.06
C VAL A 166 14.36 -6.25 -2.31
N ASP A 167 15.01 -6.60 -3.43
CA ASP A 167 14.33 -7.06 -4.65
C ASP A 167 13.42 -8.26 -4.37
N ARG A 168 13.97 -9.31 -3.75
CA ARG A 168 13.19 -10.52 -3.40
C ARG A 168 12.03 -10.20 -2.48
N ARG A 169 12.26 -9.35 -1.47
CA ARG A 169 11.22 -8.94 -0.51
C ARG A 169 10.13 -8.12 -1.19
N SER A 170 10.48 -7.21 -2.09
CA SER A 170 9.50 -6.38 -2.80
C SER A 170 8.57 -7.21 -3.67
N GLU A 171 9.09 -8.23 -4.34
CA GLU A 171 8.28 -9.16 -5.14
C GLU A 171 7.38 -10.02 -4.24
N GLN A 172 7.90 -10.50 -3.10
CA GLN A 172 7.10 -11.21 -2.11
C GLN A 172 5.94 -10.34 -1.62
N TYR A 173 6.21 -9.10 -1.23
CA TYR A 173 5.19 -8.16 -0.78
C TYR A 173 4.19 -7.85 -1.88
N ARG A 174 4.62 -7.71 -3.13
CA ARG A 174 3.70 -7.54 -4.28
C ARG A 174 2.69 -8.68 -4.39
N GLN A 175 3.11 -9.93 -4.12
CA GLN A 175 2.20 -11.07 -4.11
C GLN A 175 1.30 -11.06 -2.87
N ASP A 176 1.87 -10.83 -1.69
CA ASP A 176 1.12 -10.86 -0.43
C ASP A 176 0.05 -9.78 -0.36
N LEU A 177 0.33 -8.58 -0.89
CA LEU A 177 -0.62 -7.46 -0.97
C LEU A 177 -1.92 -7.82 -1.70
N LYS A 178 -1.88 -8.75 -2.67
CA LYS A 178 -3.08 -9.21 -3.41
C LYS A 178 -4.10 -9.91 -2.50
N SER A 179 -3.63 -10.42 -1.36
CA SER A 179 -4.45 -11.12 -0.38
C SER A 179 -4.98 -10.22 0.74
N CYS A 180 -4.63 -8.92 0.76
CA CYS A 180 -4.97 -8.01 1.86
C CYS A 180 -6.22 -7.15 1.54
N PRO A 181 -7.38 -7.40 2.17
CA PRO A 181 -8.64 -6.72 1.82
C PRO A 181 -8.61 -5.21 2.07
N ARG A 182 -7.98 -4.78 3.17
CA ARG A 182 -7.96 -3.39 3.63
C ARG A 182 -7.16 -2.45 2.71
N ILE A 183 -6.20 -2.99 1.98
CA ILE A 183 -5.36 -2.23 1.04
C ILE A 183 -6.15 -1.95 -0.23
N ARG A 184 -6.88 -2.95 -0.72
CA ARG A 184 -7.78 -2.81 -1.87
C ARG A 184 -8.77 -1.66 -1.64
N GLU A 185 -9.43 -1.59 -0.49
CA GLU A 185 -10.38 -0.48 -0.21
C GLU A 185 -9.72 0.91 -0.13
N ARG A 186 -8.50 1.02 0.44
CA ARG A 186 -7.77 2.30 0.49
C ARG A 186 -7.25 2.72 -0.89
N ALA A 187 -6.76 1.76 -1.67
CA ALA A 187 -6.33 1.96 -3.05
C ALA A 187 -7.51 2.28 -3.98
N ASP A 188 -8.68 1.69 -3.76
CA ASP A 188 -9.91 1.88 -4.54
C ASP A 188 -10.76 3.07 -4.04
N SER A 189 -10.29 3.82 -3.03
CA SER A 189 -10.99 5.03 -2.61
C SER A 189 -10.98 6.05 -3.75
N PHE A 190 -12.12 6.70 -3.99
CA PHE A 190 -12.40 7.64 -5.10
C PHE A 190 -11.30 8.70 -5.38
N PHE A 191 -10.36 8.90 -4.45
CA PHE A 191 -9.23 9.81 -4.56
C PHE A 191 -7.94 9.21 -5.15
N ARG A 192 -7.90 7.93 -5.53
CA ARG A 192 -6.68 7.31 -6.10
C ARG A 192 -6.94 6.72 -7.49
N TRP A 193 -6.26 7.27 -8.50
CA TRP A 193 -6.26 6.79 -9.88
C TRP A 193 -5.67 5.37 -9.98
N PRO A 194 -6.05 4.61 -11.03
CA PRO A 194 -6.06 3.16 -10.99
C PRO A 194 -4.77 2.56 -11.53
N TRP A 195 -4.48 1.38 -10.98
CA TRP A 195 -3.78 0.30 -11.66
C TRP A 195 -4.77 -0.45 -12.55
#